data_AF-A0A4V2A2A6-F1
#
_entry.id   AF-A0A4V2A2A6-F1
#
_cell.length_a   1.000
_cell.length_b   1.000
_cell.length_c   1.000
_cell.angle_alpha   90.00
_cell.angle_beta   90.00
_cell.angle_gamma   90.00
#
_symmetry.space_group_name_H-M   'P 1'
#
loop_
_entity.id
_entity.type
_entity.pdbx_description
1 polymer ?
#
loop_
_entity_poly.entity_id
_entity_poly.type
_entity_poly.pdbx_seq_one_letter_code
_entity_poly.pdbx_strand_id
1 'polypeptide(L)'
;MNQLFKLQNQKTWKTLLLTDDQILIVNKSYSTAEEFLEKFHEKGMLKERLEIALLDLRKISHPADSHTATITYPKKDSDTSLVLEFNSIIEQQQFVSSVSQSRNFTASNEQVSVWKAISSPVIGLAVTALLTYITYQDALIIESGDEVDTSGRRSLYKKLFAWLAEMLGTTGTLIAGGLIILVCIGFIVKNLKARPQELVYS
;
A
#
# COMPACT_ATOMS: atom_id res chain seq x y z
N MET A 1 27.29 -0.05 -13.51
CA MET A 1 26.15 0.72 -14.04
C MET A 1 25.37 1.29 -12.87
N ASN A 2 25.20 2.61 -12.82
CA ASN A 2 24.47 3.28 -11.74
C ASN A 2 23.16 3.85 -12.32
N GLN A 3 22.02 3.30 -11.92
CA GLN A 3 20.69 3.76 -12.36
C GLN A 3 19.90 4.31 -11.17
N LEU A 4 19.52 5.58 -11.24
CA LEU A 4 18.76 6.26 -10.20
C LEU A 4 17.26 6.24 -10.53
N PHE A 5 16.45 5.80 -9.58
CA PHE A 5 15.00 5.75 -9.66
C PHE A 5 14.38 6.62 -8.56
N LYS A 6 13.42 7.45 -8.93
CA LYS A 6 12.62 8.21 -7.97
C LYS A 6 11.40 7.38 -7.59
N LEU A 7 11.19 7.21 -6.29
CA LEU A 7 10.10 6.41 -5.76
C LEU A 7 8.96 7.31 -5.27
N GLN A 8 7.74 6.82 -5.41
CA GLN A 8 6.50 7.47 -4.95
C GLN A 8 6.00 6.93 -3.61
N ASN A 9 6.74 6.06 -2.92
CA ASN A 9 6.34 5.56 -1.59
C ASN A 9 6.17 6.76 -0.63
N GLN A 10 4.92 7.16 -0.40
CA GLN A 10 4.60 8.48 0.14
C GLN A 10 5.18 8.79 1.54
N LYS A 11 5.68 7.79 2.27
CA LYS A 11 6.13 7.95 3.66
C LYS A 11 7.48 7.33 4.01
N THR A 12 8.03 6.42 3.20
CA THR A 12 9.21 5.62 3.62
C THR A 12 10.42 5.78 2.71
N TRP A 13 10.25 5.65 1.39
CA TRP A 13 11.37 5.60 0.46
C TRP A 13 11.14 6.55 -0.71
N LYS A 14 12.12 7.39 -1.03
CA LYS A 14 11.97 8.42 -2.06
C LYS A 14 12.91 8.26 -3.23
N THR A 15 14.05 7.60 -3.03
CA THR A 15 15.00 7.36 -4.10
C THR A 15 15.68 6.02 -3.91
N LEU A 16 15.87 5.33 -5.03
CA LEU A 16 16.58 4.07 -5.15
C LEU A 16 17.72 4.26 -6.14
N LEU A 17 18.89 3.75 -5.81
CA LEU A 17 20.02 3.65 -6.72
C LEU A 17 20.35 2.16 -6.90
N LEU A 18 20.28 1.70 -8.14
CA LEU A 18 20.74 0.38 -8.55
C LEU A 18 22.19 0.50 -9.03
N THR A 19 23.10 -0.24 -8.41
CA THR A 19 24.50 -0.39 -8.84
C THR A 19 24.72 -1.78 -9.47
N ASP A 20 25.96 -2.13 -9.76
CA ASP A 20 26.30 -3.46 -10.29
C ASP A 20 26.12 -4.59 -9.27
N ASP A 21 26.17 -4.27 -7.99
CA ASP A 21 26.30 -5.21 -6.88
C ASP A 21 25.24 -5.02 -5.78
N GLN A 22 24.52 -3.90 -5.75
CA GLN A 22 23.59 -3.58 -4.67
C GLN A 22 22.43 -2.69 -5.11
N ILE A 23 21.39 -2.70 -4.28
CA ILE A 23 20.26 -1.78 -4.32
C ILE A 23 20.35 -0.91 -3.07
N LEU A 24 20.49 0.40 -3.28
CA LEU A 24 20.57 1.40 -2.22
C LEU A 24 19.28 2.21 -2.20
N ILE A 25 18.66 2.37 -1.03
CA ILE A 25 17.37 3.05 -0.90
C ILE A 25 17.43 4.03 0.27
N VAL A 26 16.87 5.23 0.07
CA VAL A 26 16.83 6.29 1.07
C VAL A 26 15.49 7.01 1.10
N ASN A 27 15.14 7.53 2.28
CA ASN A 27 13.91 8.28 2.52
C ASN A 27 13.97 9.76 2.05
N LYS A 28 14.99 10.12 1.27
CA LYS A 28 15.20 11.47 0.73
C LYS A 28 15.29 11.45 -0.80
N SER A 29 14.79 12.51 -1.44
CA SER A 29 14.83 12.65 -2.89
C SER A 29 16.18 13.18 -3.36
N TYR A 30 16.71 12.57 -4.42
CA TYR A 30 17.95 13.00 -5.08
C TYR A 30 17.73 13.14 -6.59
N SER A 31 18.53 13.99 -7.24
CA SER A 31 18.40 14.24 -8.68
C SER A 31 19.44 13.50 -9.52
N THR A 32 20.62 13.21 -8.95
CA THR A 32 21.70 12.50 -9.64
C THR A 32 22.27 11.36 -8.80
N ALA A 33 22.94 10.41 -9.46
CA ALA A 33 23.54 9.25 -8.80
C ALA A 33 24.75 9.65 -7.93
N GLU A 34 25.51 10.65 -8.35
CA GLU A 34 26.68 11.16 -7.63
C GLU A 34 26.25 11.83 -6.31
N GLU A 35 25.24 12.69 -6.37
CA GLU A 35 24.65 13.34 -5.19
C GLU A 35 24.11 12.29 -4.21
N PHE A 36 23.42 11.27 -4.74
CA PHE A 36 22.91 10.16 -3.94
C PHE A 36 24.05 9.45 -3.19
N LEU A 37 25.12 9.04 -3.88
CA LEU A 37 26.22 8.28 -3.29
C LEU A 37 26.99 9.09 -2.24
N GLU A 38 27.31 10.36 -2.53
CA GLU A 38 27.97 11.25 -1.59
C GLU A 38 27.17 11.32 -0.27
N LYS A 39 25.84 11.49 -0.39
CA LYS A 39 24.94 11.66 0.74
C LYS A 39 24.48 10.37 1.40
N PHE A 40 24.68 9.22 0.77
CA PHE A 40 24.39 7.89 1.31
C PHE A 40 25.41 7.47 2.37
N HIS A 41 26.69 7.79 2.12
CA HIS A 41 27.81 7.46 3.01
C HIS A 41 28.01 8.48 4.14
N GLU A 42 27.47 9.70 3.99
CA GLU A 42 27.51 10.73 5.03
C GLU A 42 26.79 10.23 6.31
N LYS A 43 27.53 10.12 7.42
CA LYS A 43 26.99 9.73 8.73
C LYS A 43 26.11 10.87 9.27
N GLY A 44 24.81 10.83 8.99
CA GLY A 44 23.82 11.78 9.49
C GLY A 44 22.61 11.09 10.13
N MET A 45 22.11 11.65 11.24
CA MET A 45 21.17 10.99 12.17
C MET A 45 19.70 10.88 11.68
N LEU A 46 19.35 11.44 10.51
CA LEU A 46 17.95 11.63 10.09
C LEU A 46 17.56 10.95 8.77
N LYS A 47 18.42 10.09 8.21
CA LYS A 47 18.12 9.38 6.97
C LYS A 47 17.96 7.89 7.27
N GLU A 48 16.77 7.37 7.01
CA GLU A 48 16.60 5.93 6.88
C GLU A 48 17.26 5.50 5.58
N ARG A 49 18.13 4.50 5.68
CA ARG A 49 18.86 3.91 4.57
C ARG A 49 18.70 2.41 4.59
N LEU A 50 18.61 1.84 3.41
CA LEU A 50 18.57 0.41 3.22
C LEU A 50 19.55 0.06 2.10
N GLU A 51 20.36 -0.95 2.37
CA GLU A 51 21.36 -1.50 1.48
C GLU A 51 21.07 -2.98 1.35
N ILE A 52 20.89 -3.44 0.11
CA ILE A 52 20.58 -4.83 -0.20
C ILE A 52 21.59 -5.25 -1.25
N ALA A 53 22.46 -6.20 -0.93
CA ALA A 53 23.32 -6.80 -1.93
C ALA A 53 22.44 -7.47 -2.99
N LEU A 54 22.74 -7.23 -4.27
CA LEU A 54 21.99 -7.83 -5.35
C LEU A 54 21.98 -9.34 -5.23
N LEU A 55 23.08 -9.96 -4.80
CA LEU A 55 23.24 -11.40 -4.56
C LEU A 55 22.35 -11.98 -3.43
N ASP A 56 21.87 -11.14 -2.51
CA ASP A 56 20.97 -11.57 -1.45
C ASP A 56 19.51 -11.56 -1.88
N LEU A 57 19.19 -10.91 -3.01
CA LEU A 57 17.83 -10.83 -3.50
C LEU A 57 17.30 -12.22 -3.87
N ARG A 58 16.13 -12.60 -3.37
CA ARG A 58 15.56 -13.95 -3.58
C ARG A 58 14.46 -13.97 -4.63
N LYS A 59 13.68 -12.90 -4.70
CA LYS A 59 12.53 -12.81 -5.60
C LYS A 59 12.24 -11.35 -5.93
N ILE A 60 11.86 -11.10 -7.17
CA ILE A 60 11.17 -9.87 -7.59
C ILE A 60 9.81 -10.25 -8.11
N SER A 61 8.78 -9.52 -7.73
CA SER A 61 7.45 -9.71 -8.30
C SER A 61 6.83 -8.37 -8.67
N HIS A 62 6.06 -8.34 -9.73
CA HIS A 62 5.30 -7.15 -10.09
C HIS A 62 3.99 -7.49 -10.80
N PRO A 63 2.93 -6.70 -10.58
CA PRO A 63 1.74 -6.78 -11.42
C PRO A 63 2.06 -6.30 -12.84
N ALA A 64 1.37 -6.84 -13.86
CA ALA A 64 1.59 -6.46 -15.26
C ALA A 64 1.26 -4.98 -15.52
N ASP A 65 0.19 -4.47 -14.92
CA ASP A 65 -0.36 -3.13 -15.17
C ASP A 65 -0.15 -2.17 -14.00
N SER A 66 0.98 -2.29 -13.28
CA SER A 66 1.27 -1.46 -12.11
C SER A 66 2.68 -0.90 -12.16
N HIS A 67 2.84 0.33 -11.67
CA HIS A 67 4.14 0.97 -11.42
C HIS A 67 4.79 0.47 -10.11
N THR A 68 4.38 -0.69 -9.59
CA THR A 68 4.94 -1.26 -8.35
C THR A 68 5.77 -2.51 -8.62
N ALA A 69 6.85 -2.68 -7.87
CA ALA A 69 7.59 -3.95 -7.79
C ALA A 69 7.81 -4.32 -6.33
N THR A 70 7.74 -5.60 -6.01
CA THR A 70 8.06 -6.14 -4.68
C THR A 70 9.36 -6.90 -4.78
N ILE A 71 10.35 -6.52 -3.98
CA ILE A 71 11.60 -7.27 -3.84
C ILE A 71 11.57 -8.04 -2.53
N THR A 72 12.06 -9.29 -2.54
CA THR A 72 12.18 -10.13 -1.34
C THR A 72 13.65 -10.46 -1.11
N TYR A 73 14.13 -10.21 0.11
CA TYR A 73 15.53 -10.37 0.51
C TYR A 73 15.61 -10.87 1.97
N PRO A 74 16.68 -11.59 2.35
CA PRO A 74 16.86 -12.07 3.71
C PRO A 74 17.12 -10.90 4.65
N LYS A 75 16.48 -10.93 5.81
CA LYS A 75 16.73 -9.98 6.91
C LYS A 75 16.75 -10.76 8.23
N LYS A 76 17.94 -10.89 8.80
CA LYS A 76 18.20 -11.75 9.97
C LYS A 76 17.75 -13.18 9.70
N ASP A 77 16.68 -13.63 10.34
CA ASP A 77 16.22 -15.02 10.34
C ASP A 77 15.00 -15.26 9.42
N SER A 78 14.57 -14.25 8.67
CA SER A 78 13.37 -14.33 7.83
C SER A 78 13.52 -13.56 6.53
N ASP A 79 12.72 -13.92 5.53
CA ASP A 79 12.60 -13.14 4.31
C ASP A 79 11.71 -11.92 4.55
N THR A 80 12.18 -10.76 4.08
CA THR A 80 11.44 -9.51 4.12
C THR A 80 11.12 -9.09 2.70
N SER A 81 9.86 -8.71 2.48
CA SER A 81 9.42 -8.10 1.23
C SER A 81 9.35 -6.58 1.36
N LEU A 82 9.85 -5.87 0.36
CA LEU A 82 9.76 -4.42 0.23
C LEU A 82 9.04 -4.07 -1.06
N VAL A 83 7.96 -3.29 -0.94
CA VAL A 83 7.24 -2.74 -2.08
C VAL A 83 7.88 -1.41 -2.49
N LEU A 84 8.21 -1.31 -3.77
CA LEU A 84 8.77 -0.14 -4.44
C LEU A 84 7.71 0.40 -5.41
N GLU A 85 7.37 1.66 -5.29
CA GLU A 85 6.41 2.37 -6.14
C GLU A 85 7.19 3.37 -7.00
N PHE A 86 7.24 3.14 -8.31
CA PHE A 86 8.00 3.93 -9.28
C PHE A 86 7.15 5.07 -9.85
N ASN A 87 7.76 6.06 -10.52
CA ASN A 87 6.97 7.11 -11.16
C ASN A 87 6.23 6.65 -12.41
N SER A 88 6.73 5.59 -13.05
CA SER A 88 6.15 5.05 -14.27
C SER A 88 6.35 3.55 -14.36
N ILE A 89 5.50 2.91 -15.16
CA ILE A 89 5.63 1.49 -15.51
C ILE A 89 6.96 1.24 -16.24
N ILE A 90 7.44 2.20 -17.04
CA ILE A 90 8.70 2.08 -17.78
C ILE A 90 9.89 2.00 -16.82
N GLU A 91 9.95 2.89 -15.82
CA GLU A 91 11.01 2.87 -14.80
C GLU A 91 10.98 1.56 -14.00
N GLN A 92 9.79 1.11 -13.64
CA GLN A 92 9.60 -0.17 -12.97
C GLN A 92 10.12 -1.34 -13.82
N GLN A 93 9.78 -1.39 -15.10
CA GLN A 93 10.23 -2.43 -16.03
C GLN A 93 11.76 -2.40 -16.23
N GLN A 94 12.35 -1.21 -16.35
CA GLN A 94 13.80 -1.03 -16.43
C GLN A 94 14.51 -1.58 -15.19
N PHE A 95 13.99 -1.28 -14.01
CA PHE A 95 14.50 -1.81 -12.75
C PHE A 95 14.40 -3.34 -12.70
N VAL A 96 13.22 -3.90 -12.95
CA VAL A 96 13.00 -5.36 -12.92
C VAL A 96 13.87 -6.08 -13.95
N SER A 97 13.98 -5.55 -15.17
CA SER A 97 14.82 -6.14 -16.22
C SER A 97 16.29 -6.12 -15.83
N SER A 98 16.78 -5.02 -15.25
CA SER A 98 18.18 -4.91 -14.84
C SER A 98 18.50 -5.90 -13.72
N VAL A 99 17.66 -5.98 -12.69
CA VAL A 99 17.92 -6.89 -11.56
C VAL A 99 17.76 -8.37 -11.95
N SER A 100 16.73 -8.70 -12.74
CA SER A 100 16.51 -10.08 -13.20
C SER A 100 17.65 -10.58 -14.09
N GLN A 101 18.19 -9.73 -14.96
CA GLN A 101 19.37 -10.05 -15.77
C GLN A 101 20.61 -10.23 -14.89
N SER A 102 20.88 -9.32 -13.95
CA SER A 102 22.03 -9.43 -13.03
C SER A 102 21.97 -10.68 -12.15
N ARG A 103 20.77 -11.17 -11.83
CA ARG A 103 20.56 -12.38 -11.01
C ARG A 103 20.33 -13.66 -11.79
N ASN A 104 20.26 -13.60 -13.12
CA ASN A 104 19.85 -14.72 -13.97
C ASN A 104 18.53 -15.34 -13.50
N PHE A 105 17.60 -14.51 -13.02
CA PHE A 105 16.30 -15.00 -12.57
C PHE A 105 15.45 -15.50 -13.72
N THR A 106 14.62 -16.48 -13.42
CA THR A 106 13.66 -17.04 -14.35
C THR A 106 12.28 -16.43 -14.11
N ALA A 107 11.58 -16.09 -15.18
CA ALA A 107 10.24 -15.53 -15.10
C ALA A 107 9.18 -16.63 -14.98
N SER A 108 8.24 -16.46 -14.07
CA SER A 108 7.08 -17.30 -13.84
C SER A 108 5.84 -16.43 -13.66
N ASN A 109 4.70 -16.87 -14.20
CA ASN A 109 3.41 -16.24 -13.92
C ASN A 109 2.79 -16.92 -12.71
N GLU A 110 2.72 -16.21 -11.59
CA GLU A 110 2.10 -16.70 -10.37
C GLU A 110 0.77 -15.99 -10.10
N GLN A 111 -0.15 -16.70 -9.47
CA GLN A 111 -1.37 -16.08 -8.94
C GLN A 111 -1.05 -15.40 -7.61
N VAL A 112 -1.54 -14.18 -7.44
CA VAL A 112 -1.46 -13.47 -6.16
C VAL A 112 -2.16 -14.29 -5.07
N SER A 113 -1.57 -14.32 -3.87
CA SER A 113 -2.17 -15.02 -2.73
C SER A 113 -3.56 -14.48 -2.41
N VAL A 114 -4.45 -15.38 -1.98
CA VAL A 114 -5.85 -15.03 -1.67
C VAL A 114 -5.93 -13.85 -0.72
N TRP A 115 -5.10 -13.85 0.34
CA TRP A 115 -5.08 -12.79 1.33
C TRP A 115 -4.64 -11.44 0.75
N LYS A 116 -3.58 -11.42 -0.07
CA LYS A 116 -3.12 -10.20 -0.74
C LYS A 116 -4.21 -9.65 -1.68
N ALA A 117 -4.94 -10.52 -2.38
CA ALA A 117 -6.02 -10.13 -3.28
C ALA A 117 -7.27 -9.54 -2.59
N ILE A 118 -7.59 -9.98 -1.36
CA ILE A 118 -8.82 -9.55 -0.66
C ILE A 118 -8.59 -8.59 0.52
N SER A 119 -7.35 -8.39 0.95
CA SER A 119 -7.03 -7.58 2.14
C SER A 119 -7.62 -6.16 2.08
N SER A 120 -7.45 -5.45 0.95
CA SER A 120 -7.98 -4.10 0.75
C SER A 120 -9.51 -4.02 0.89
N PRO A 121 -10.32 -4.79 0.12
CA PRO A 121 -11.77 -4.73 0.28
C PRO A 121 -12.27 -5.27 1.63
N VAL A 122 -11.54 -6.16 2.30
CA VAL A 122 -11.85 -6.60 3.67
C VAL A 122 -11.67 -5.46 4.67
N ILE A 123 -10.58 -4.68 4.57
CA ILE A 123 -10.37 -3.50 5.41
C ILE A 123 -11.48 -2.47 5.15
N GLY A 124 -11.82 -2.23 3.88
CA GLY A 124 -12.92 -1.35 3.50
C GLY A 124 -14.24 -1.79 4.14
N LEU A 125 -14.57 -3.07 4.06
CA LEU A 125 -15.77 -3.65 4.68
C LEU A 125 -15.78 -3.41 6.20
N ALA A 126 -14.67 -3.66 6.90
CA ALA A 126 -14.58 -3.47 8.35
C ALA A 126 -14.79 -1.99 8.75
N VAL A 127 -14.18 -1.06 8.00
CA VAL A 127 -14.36 0.38 8.22
C VAL A 127 -15.80 0.80 7.97
N THR A 128 -16.40 0.37 6.85
CA THR A 128 -17.80 0.67 6.53
C THR A 128 -18.75 0.14 7.58
N ALA A 129 -18.57 -1.11 8.05
CA ALA A 129 -19.40 -1.70 9.09
C ALA A 129 -19.31 -0.89 10.39
N LEU A 130 -18.11 -0.48 10.80
CA LEU A 130 -17.90 0.36 11.99
C LEU A 130 -18.57 1.74 11.85
N LEU A 131 -18.41 2.40 10.70
CA LEU A 131 -19.03 3.71 10.46
C LEU A 131 -20.56 3.62 10.42
N THR A 132 -21.10 2.57 9.80
CA THR A 132 -22.54 2.29 9.77
C THR A 132 -23.07 2.08 11.18
N TYR A 133 -22.37 1.29 12.00
CA TYR A 133 -22.74 1.05 13.39
C TYR A 133 -22.77 2.34 14.21
N ILE A 134 -21.72 3.17 14.14
CA ILE A 134 -21.67 4.45 14.87
C ILE A 134 -22.82 5.36 14.45
N THR A 135 -23.04 5.50 13.15
CA THR A 135 -24.11 6.37 12.61
C THR A 135 -25.49 5.85 13.01
N TYR A 136 -25.68 4.53 13.05
CA TYR A 136 -26.94 3.91 13.46
C TYR A 136 -27.24 4.13 14.95
N GLN A 137 -26.22 4.09 15.81
CA GLN A 137 -26.38 4.43 17.24
C GLN A 137 -26.80 5.89 17.43
N ASP A 138 -26.15 6.83 16.73
CA ASP A 138 -26.55 8.24 16.79
C ASP A 138 -27.98 8.44 16.26
N ALA A 139 -28.38 7.71 15.21
CA ALA A 139 -29.72 7.78 14.65
C ALA A 139 -30.78 7.25 15.64
N LEU A 140 -30.47 6.20 16.41
CA LEU A 140 -31.36 5.69 17.46
C LEU A 140 -31.57 6.70 18.60
N ILE A 141 -30.51 7.41 19.01
CA ILE A 141 -30.58 8.45 20.04
C ILE A 141 -31.44 9.63 19.56
N ILE A 142 -31.25 10.05 18.31
CA ILE A 142 -32.05 11.12 17.71
C ILE A 142 -33.52 10.68 17.57
N GLU A 143 -33.76 9.43 17.18
CA GLU A 143 -35.12 8.87 17.06
C GLU A 143 -35.83 8.75 18.42
N SER A 144 -35.11 8.54 19.53
CA SER A 144 -35.68 8.57 20.88
C SER A 144 -36.01 9.98 21.38
N GLY A 145 -35.64 11.02 20.62
CA GLY A 145 -35.83 12.43 21.00
C GLY A 145 -34.73 12.96 21.93
N ASP A 146 -33.63 12.22 22.09
CA ASP A 146 -32.48 12.65 22.88
C ASP A 146 -31.47 13.43 22.01
N GLU A 147 -30.72 14.33 22.63
CA GLU A 147 -29.66 15.08 21.93
C GLU A 147 -28.33 14.33 21.94
N VAL A 148 -27.69 14.22 20.78
CA VAL A 148 -26.34 13.66 20.65
C VAL A 148 -25.31 14.68 21.14
N ASP A 149 -24.49 14.32 22.14
CA ASP A 149 -23.41 15.19 22.63
C ASP A 149 -22.30 15.36 21.57
N THR A 150 -22.35 16.49 20.86
CA THR A 150 -21.39 16.87 19.83
C THR A 150 -20.21 17.70 20.35
N SER A 151 -20.04 17.85 21.67
CA SER A 151 -18.98 18.66 22.26
C SER A 151 -17.62 17.94 22.37
N GLY A 152 -16.55 18.72 22.62
CA GLY A 152 -15.19 18.23 22.93
C GLY A 152 -14.19 18.22 21.76
N ARG A 153 -13.02 17.61 21.99
CA ARG A 153 -11.86 17.59 21.06
C ARG A 153 -12.15 16.93 19.70
N ARG A 154 -13.21 16.12 19.61
CA ARG A 154 -13.64 15.41 18.39
C ARG A 154 -14.99 15.90 17.86
N SER A 155 -15.38 17.12 18.22
CA SER A 155 -16.70 17.69 17.88
C SER A 155 -17.01 17.66 16.38
N LEU A 156 -16.02 17.88 15.52
CA LEU A 156 -16.21 17.83 14.06
C LEU A 156 -16.73 16.47 13.58
N TYR A 157 -16.10 15.38 13.99
CA TYR A 157 -16.53 14.03 13.58
C TYR A 157 -17.90 13.69 14.18
N LYS A 158 -18.13 14.02 15.46
CA LYS A 158 -19.42 13.82 16.12
C LYS A 158 -20.54 14.57 15.41
N LYS A 159 -20.32 15.83 15.02
CA LYS A 159 -21.29 16.62 14.25
C LYS A 159 -21.57 16.03 12.88
N LEU A 160 -20.55 15.51 12.19
CA LEU A 160 -20.74 14.84 10.90
C LEU A 160 -21.61 13.58 11.04
N PHE A 161 -21.35 12.74 12.04
CA PHE A 161 -22.16 11.53 12.27
C PHE A 161 -23.57 11.86 12.73
N ALA A 162 -23.76 12.81 13.64
CA ALA A 162 -25.08 13.29 14.04
C ALA A 162 -25.87 13.85 12.84
N TRP A 163 -25.23 14.64 11.97
CA TRP A 163 -25.86 15.15 10.75
C TRP A 163 -26.24 14.04 9.77
N LEU A 164 -25.35 13.05 9.55
CA LEU A 164 -25.67 11.89 8.73
C LEU A 164 -26.81 11.07 9.32
N ALA A 165 -26.81 10.87 10.64
CA ALA A 165 -27.81 10.13 11.38
C ALA A 165 -29.19 10.80 11.32
N GLU A 166 -29.25 12.13 11.46
CA GLU A 166 -30.48 12.91 11.32
C GLU A 166 -31.02 12.85 9.88
N MET A 167 -30.13 12.99 8.89
CA MET A 167 -30.50 12.97 7.47
C MET A 167 -31.00 11.60 7.00
N LEU A 168 -30.33 10.52 7.43
CA LEU A 168 -30.64 9.16 6.98
C LEU A 168 -31.69 8.46 7.86
N GLY A 169 -31.77 8.83 9.14
CA GLY A 169 -32.50 8.07 10.15
C GLY A 169 -31.93 6.66 10.36
N THR A 170 -32.57 5.89 11.24
CA THR A 170 -32.15 4.51 11.55
C THR A 170 -32.28 3.59 10.34
N THR A 171 -33.43 3.66 9.65
CA THR A 171 -33.71 2.83 8.46
C THR A 171 -32.80 3.21 7.29
N GLY A 172 -32.64 4.50 6.97
CA GLY A 172 -31.80 4.92 5.85
C GLY A 172 -30.31 4.62 6.09
N THR A 173 -29.85 4.70 7.35
CA THR A 173 -28.48 4.33 7.71
C THR A 173 -28.20 2.85 7.44
N LEU A 174 -29.12 1.95 7.83
CA LEU A 174 -28.99 0.52 7.57
C LEU A 174 -29.03 0.19 6.06
N ILE A 175 -29.90 0.84 5.30
CA ILE A 175 -29.98 0.64 3.84
C ILE A 175 -28.68 1.12 3.17
N ALA A 176 -28.24 2.34 3.46
CA ALA A 176 -27.03 2.92 2.87
C ALA A 176 -25.78 2.10 3.23
N GLY A 177 -25.60 1.79 4.52
CA GLY A 177 -24.49 0.95 4.99
C GLY A 177 -24.53 -0.46 4.40
N GLY A 178 -25.72 -1.07 4.35
CA GLY A 178 -25.93 -2.39 3.77
C GLY A 178 -25.56 -2.45 2.28
N LEU A 179 -25.95 -1.44 1.49
CA LEU A 179 -25.56 -1.34 0.08
C LEU A 179 -24.04 -1.23 -0.10
N ILE A 180 -23.36 -0.42 0.70
CA ILE A 180 -21.90 -0.28 0.62
C ILE A 180 -21.22 -1.60 1.01
N ILE A 181 -21.71 -2.29 2.05
CA ILE A 181 -21.21 -3.61 2.45
C ILE A 181 -21.37 -4.63 1.31
N LEU A 182 -22.52 -4.66 0.64
CA LEU A 182 -22.75 -5.54 -0.51
C LEU A 182 -21.76 -5.24 -1.65
N VAL A 183 -21.46 -3.97 -1.91
CA VAL A 183 -20.44 -3.57 -2.91
C VAL A 183 -19.05 -4.10 -2.49
N CYS A 184 -18.64 -3.94 -1.23
CA CYS A 184 -17.39 -4.48 -0.73
C CYS A 184 -17.31 -6.01 -0.88
N ILE A 185 -18.39 -6.73 -0.54
CA ILE A 185 -18.48 -8.19 -0.75
C ILE A 185 -18.37 -8.53 -2.23
N GLY A 186 -19.01 -7.76 -3.11
CA GLY A 186 -18.89 -7.91 -4.56
C GLY A 186 -17.44 -7.82 -5.04
N PHE A 187 -16.66 -6.85 -4.52
CA PHE A 187 -15.23 -6.75 -4.83
C PHE A 187 -14.42 -7.93 -4.29
N ILE A 188 -14.72 -8.42 -3.08
CA ILE A 188 -14.06 -9.63 -2.53
C ILE A 188 -14.32 -10.82 -3.46
N VAL A 189 -15.57 -11.07 -3.82
CA VAL A 189 -15.95 -12.19 -4.71
C VAL A 189 -15.30 -12.04 -6.09
N LYS A 190 -15.26 -10.83 -6.65
CA LYS A 190 -14.58 -10.55 -7.91
C LYS A 190 -13.09 -10.91 -7.84
N ASN A 191 -12.39 -10.45 -6.80
CA ASN A 191 -10.96 -10.70 -6.63
C ASN A 191 -10.64 -12.17 -6.32
N LEU A 192 -11.57 -12.91 -5.72
CA LEU A 192 -11.44 -14.36 -5.50
C LEU A 192 -11.62 -15.17 -6.80
N LYS A 193 -12.56 -14.77 -7.66
CA LYS A 193 -12.85 -15.45 -8.95
C LYS A 193 -11.79 -15.17 -10.00
N ALA A 194 -11.34 -13.92 -10.12
CA ALA A 194 -10.30 -13.49 -11.06
C ALA A 194 -9.11 -12.97 -10.26
N ARG A 195 -8.31 -13.90 -9.73
CA ARG A 195 -7.12 -13.53 -8.97
C ARG A 195 -6.15 -12.78 -9.88
N PRO A 196 -5.64 -11.61 -9.46
CA PRO A 196 -4.62 -10.91 -10.21
C PRO A 196 -3.41 -11.82 -10.45
N GLN A 197 -2.85 -11.74 -11.64
CA GLN A 197 -1.58 -12.40 -11.96
C GLN A 197 -0.43 -11.46 -11.62
N GLU A 198 0.66 -12.04 -11.13
CA GLU A 198 1.90 -11.35 -10.83
C GLU A 198 3.04 -12.04 -11.57
N LEU A 199 3.85 -11.26 -12.28
CA LEU A 199 5.09 -11.75 -12.88
C LEU A 199 6.13 -11.86 -11.78
N VAL A 200 6.68 -13.05 -11.64
CA VAL A 200 7.63 -13.41 -10.59
C VAL A 200 8.95 -13.81 -11.21
N TYR A 201 10.03 -13.25 -10.68
CA TYR A 201 11.42 -13.56 -11.03
C TYR A 201 12.10 -14.13 -9.80
N SER A 202 12.63 -15.35 -9.92
CA SER A 202 13.41 -16.03 -8.88
C SER A 202 14.45 -16.98 -9.47
#